data_AF-A0A2M8JR28-F1
#
_entry.id   AF-A0A2M8JR28-F1
#
_cell.length_a   1.000
_cell.length_b   1.000
_cell.length_c   1.000
_cell.angle_alpha   90.00
_cell.angle_beta   90.00
_cell.angle_gamma   90.00
#
_symmetry.space_group_name_H-M   'P 1'
#
loop_
_entity.id
_entity.type
_entity.pdbx_description
1 polymer ?
#
loop_
_entity_poly.entity_id
_entity_poly.type
_entity_poly.pdbx_seq_one_letter_code
_entity_poly.pdbx_strand_id
1 'polypeptide(L)'
;MKQAKYRFNRKDGTIYRDEGNDKLTKVGNQMQMIILEASNPFWDKPFKHLKAQHWVNLTFVDSHGDYCHSMLNDGTTNALQPWLEYRKIVASKGLELLEVITTIKFEQIDSQFEWFDYNFSGIAGKPGIGDRMRTLLSEVQMKAKA
;
A
#
# COMPACT_ATOMS: atom_id res chain seq x y z
N MET A 1 15.85 -0.21 -11.62
CA MET A 1 14.84 -0.04 -10.55
C MET A 1 14.89 -1.28 -9.68
N LYS A 2 14.95 -1.12 -8.36
CA LYS A 2 14.93 -2.26 -7.45
C LYS A 2 13.47 -2.59 -7.11
N GLN A 3 13.15 -3.87 -7.03
CA GLN A 3 11.88 -4.31 -6.46
C GLN A 3 12.05 -4.39 -4.95
N ALA A 4 11.17 -3.75 -4.20
CA ALA A 4 11.14 -3.85 -2.75
C ALA A 4 9.75 -4.31 -2.28
N LYS A 5 9.74 -5.09 -1.20
CA LYS A 5 8.49 -5.46 -0.54
C LYS A 5 8.37 -4.66 0.75
N TYR A 6 7.21 -4.08 0.98
CA TYR A 6 6.90 -3.37 2.21
C TYR A 6 5.95 -4.20 3.06
N ARG A 7 6.09 -4.08 4.37
CA ARG A 7 5.22 -4.70 5.36
C ARG A 7 4.69 -3.62 6.28
N PHE A 8 3.38 -3.63 6.47
CA PHE A 8 2.66 -2.65 7.26
C PHE A 8 2.24 -3.31 8.58
N ASN A 9 2.96 -3.00 9.67
CA ASN A 9 2.70 -3.58 10.98
C ASN A 9 1.76 -2.69 11.79
N ARG A 10 0.57 -3.22 12.08
CA ARG A 10 -0.45 -2.52 12.86
C ARG A 10 -0.32 -2.70 14.36
N LYS A 11 0.47 -3.68 14.80
CA LYS A 11 0.67 -3.91 16.24
C LYS A 11 1.46 -2.76 16.86
N ASP A 12 2.33 -2.13 16.08
CA ASP A 12 3.26 -1.09 16.55
C ASP A 12 3.27 0.15 15.63
N GLY A 13 2.32 0.22 14.68
CA GLY A 13 2.21 1.30 13.71
C GLY A 13 3.43 1.47 12.80
N THR A 14 4.29 0.46 12.68
CA THR A 14 5.56 0.58 11.96
C THR A 14 5.46 0.03 10.54
N ILE A 15 6.01 0.78 9.59
CA ILE A 15 6.25 0.38 8.21
C ILE A 15 7.68 -0.18 8.11
N TYR A 16 7.79 -1.36 7.52
CA TYR A 16 9.05 -2.04 7.28
C TYR A 16 9.31 -2.22 5.79
N ARG A 17 10.56 -2.03 5.37
CA ARG A 17 11.08 -2.51 4.09
C ARG A 17 11.67 -3.90 4.29
N ASP A 18 11.28 -4.84 3.45
CA ASP A 18 11.81 -6.20 3.41
C ASP A 18 13.08 -6.22 2.56
N GLU A 19 14.22 -6.50 3.20
CA GLU A 19 15.52 -6.58 2.54
C GLU A 19 15.85 -8.02 2.09
N GLY A 20 14.93 -8.97 2.29
CA GLY A 20 15.18 -10.40 2.12
C GLY A 20 15.90 -11.04 3.31
N ASN A 21 16.07 -12.37 3.28
CA ASN A 21 16.75 -13.14 4.34
C ASN A 21 16.24 -12.84 5.76
N ASP A 22 14.91 -12.71 5.91
CA ASP A 22 14.23 -12.38 7.16
C ASP A 22 14.65 -11.03 7.80
N LYS A 23 15.31 -10.16 7.03
CA LYS A 23 15.70 -8.83 7.48
C LYS A 23 14.64 -7.78 7.13
N LEU A 24 14.15 -7.09 8.16
CA LEU A 24 13.23 -5.96 8.04
C LEU A 24 13.90 -4.67 8.51
N THR A 25 13.89 -3.64 7.67
CA THR A 25 14.37 -2.30 8.02
C THR A 25 13.18 -1.41 8.37
N LYS A 26 13.20 -0.78 9.55
CA LYS A 26 12.17 0.19 9.95
C LYS A 26 12.27 1.44 9.08
N VAL A 27 11.15 1.84 8.48
CA VAL A 27 11.04 3.03 7.61
C VAL A 27 10.43 4.20 8.39
N GLY A 28 9.44 3.93 9.22
CA GLY A 28 8.69 4.94 9.95
C GLY A 28 7.27 4.46 10.24
N ASN A 29 6.34 5.39 10.46
CA ASN A 29 4.91 5.13 10.64
C ASN A 29 4.05 5.75 9.52
N GLN A 30 4.68 6.39 8.54
CA GLN A 30 4.02 6.97 7.37
C GLN A 30 4.87 6.76 6.12
N MET A 31 4.22 6.71 4.96
CA MET A 31 4.85 6.54 3.67
C MET A 31 4.05 7.24 2.58
N GLN A 32 4.75 7.95 1.70
CA GLN A 32 4.19 8.49 0.47
C GLN A 32 4.47 7.54 -0.70
N MET A 33 3.47 7.39 -1.57
CA MET A 33 3.53 6.50 -2.72
C MET A 33 2.56 6.91 -3.82
N ILE A 34 2.78 6.41 -5.02
CA ILE A 34 1.79 6.45 -6.09
C ILE A 34 1.35 5.02 -6.37
N ILE A 35 0.06 4.74 -6.18
CA ILE A 35 -0.48 3.39 -6.35
C ILE A 35 -0.72 3.16 -7.85
N LEU A 36 0.02 2.22 -8.42
CA LEU A 36 -0.09 1.85 -9.82
C LEU A 36 -1.25 0.89 -10.05
N GLU A 37 -1.41 -0.07 -9.15
CA GLU A 37 -2.44 -1.10 -9.25
C GLU A 37 -2.80 -1.63 -7.86
N ALA A 38 -4.07 -1.99 -7.69
CA ALA A 38 -4.55 -2.70 -6.52
C ALA A 38 -5.47 -3.84 -6.95
N SER A 39 -5.29 -5.02 -6.35
CA SER A 39 -6.16 -6.15 -6.65
C SER A 39 -7.57 -5.96 -6.09
N ASN A 40 -8.53 -6.73 -6.60
CA ASN A 40 -9.77 -6.97 -5.85
C ASN A 40 -9.44 -7.70 -4.53
N PRO A 41 -10.27 -7.51 -3.48
CA PRO A 41 -10.14 -8.30 -2.26
C PRO A 41 -10.25 -9.80 -2.55
N PHE A 42 -9.37 -10.60 -1.97
CA PHE A 42 -9.38 -12.06 -2.09
C PHE A 42 -9.16 -12.72 -0.73
N TRP A 43 -9.75 -13.89 -0.50
CA TRP A 43 -9.62 -14.63 0.76
C TRP A 43 -8.44 -15.59 0.71
N ASP A 44 -7.47 -15.44 1.63
CA ASP A 44 -6.27 -16.30 1.66
C ASP A 44 -5.53 -16.27 3.02
N LYS A 45 -4.48 -17.11 3.17
CA LYS A 45 -3.57 -17.22 4.31
C LYS A 45 -2.09 -17.18 3.85
N PRO A 46 -1.59 -16.04 3.33
CA PRO A 46 -0.23 -15.93 2.82
C PRO A 46 0.85 -16.05 3.91
N PHE A 47 0.49 -15.91 5.18
CA PHE A 47 1.40 -16.05 6.31
C PHE A 47 0.97 -17.18 7.24
N LYS A 48 1.90 -18.13 7.52
CA LYS A 48 1.63 -19.34 8.31
C LYS A 48 1.03 -19.05 9.69
N HIS A 49 1.46 -17.96 10.33
CA HIS A 49 1.09 -17.57 11.69
C HIS A 49 -0.21 -16.75 11.79
N LEU A 50 -0.79 -16.32 10.68
CA LEU A 50 -2.06 -15.58 10.65
C LEU A 50 -3.22 -16.51 10.31
N LYS A 51 -4.45 -16.15 10.69
CA LYS A 51 -5.64 -16.85 10.17
C LYS A 51 -5.92 -16.44 8.73
N ALA A 52 -6.71 -17.24 8.01
CA ALA A 52 -7.22 -16.83 6.70
C ALA A 52 -8.13 -15.60 6.88
N GLN A 53 -8.02 -14.65 5.96
CA GLN A 53 -8.70 -13.35 5.99
C GLN A 53 -8.71 -12.75 4.56
N HIS A 54 -9.37 -11.61 4.35
CA HIS A 54 -9.31 -10.93 3.06
C HIS A 54 -8.02 -10.13 2.93
N TRP A 55 -7.52 -10.07 1.70
CA TRP A 55 -6.30 -9.39 1.32
C TRP A 55 -6.50 -8.54 0.09
N VAL A 56 -5.75 -7.44 0.00
CA VAL A 56 -5.56 -6.66 -1.22
C VAL A 56 -4.07 -6.53 -1.47
N ASN A 57 -3.65 -6.86 -2.69
CA ASN A 57 -2.29 -6.59 -3.14
C ASN A 57 -2.19 -5.15 -3.66
N LEU A 58 -1.15 -4.44 -3.22
CA LEU A 58 -0.82 -3.11 -3.72
C LEU A 58 0.49 -3.18 -4.48
N THR A 59 0.47 -2.57 -5.67
CA THR A 59 1.63 -2.28 -6.48
C THR A 59 1.78 -0.77 -6.58
N PHE A 60 2.94 -0.24 -6.21
CA PHE A 60 3.13 1.20 -6.11
C PHE A 60 4.58 1.63 -6.36
N VAL A 61 4.76 2.93 -6.57
CA VAL A 61 6.07 3.60 -6.60
C VAL A 61 6.26 4.33 -5.29
N ASP A 62 7.38 4.13 -4.61
CA ASP A 62 7.70 4.84 -3.37
C ASP A 62 8.26 6.26 -3.61
N SER A 63 8.60 6.96 -2.52
CA SER A 63 9.21 8.29 -2.60
C SER A 63 10.60 8.33 -3.26
N HIS A 64 11.26 7.18 -3.42
CA HIS A 64 12.55 7.05 -4.09
C HIS A 64 12.40 6.71 -5.58
N GLY A 65 11.18 6.50 -6.06
CA GLY A 65 10.92 6.07 -7.44
C GLY A 65 11.14 4.57 -7.64
N ASP A 66 11.29 3.79 -6.57
CA ASP A 66 11.43 2.33 -6.65
C ASP A 66 10.05 1.67 -6.78
N TYR A 67 10.01 0.57 -7.53
CA TYR A 67 8.80 -0.21 -7.70
C TYR A 67 8.64 -1.18 -6.53
N CYS A 68 7.45 -1.17 -5.94
CA CYS A 68 7.21 -1.77 -4.65
C CYS A 68 5.91 -2.56 -4.59
N HIS A 69 5.90 -3.56 -3.71
CA HIS A 69 4.72 -4.36 -3.41
C HIS A 69 4.40 -4.37 -1.92
N SER A 70 3.12 -4.36 -1.58
CA SER A 70 2.64 -4.61 -0.22
C SER A 70 1.28 -5.31 -0.24
N MET A 71 0.83 -5.75 0.94
CA MET A 71 -0.49 -6.34 1.13
C MET A 71 -1.24 -5.68 2.28
N LEU A 72 -2.52 -5.38 2.08
CA LEU A 72 -3.47 -4.96 3.11
C LEU A 72 -4.41 -6.11 3.48
N ASN A 73 -4.96 -6.13 4.70
CA ASN A 73 -5.88 -7.19 5.15
C ASN A 73 -6.89 -6.74 6.21
N ASP A 74 -8.03 -7.42 6.29
CA ASP A 74 -9.13 -7.12 7.21
C ASP A 74 -9.10 -7.94 8.51
N GLY A 75 -7.90 -8.30 9.01
CA GLY A 75 -7.73 -9.11 10.22
C GLY A 75 -8.27 -8.48 11.52
N THR A 76 -7.53 -8.65 12.63
CA THR A 76 -8.00 -8.21 13.97
C THR A 76 -8.45 -6.74 14.02
N THR A 77 -7.84 -5.88 13.22
CA THR A 77 -8.35 -4.54 12.91
C THR A 77 -8.71 -4.51 11.42
N ASN A 78 -9.79 -3.84 11.00
CA ASN A 78 -10.24 -3.90 9.60
C ASN A 78 -9.53 -2.84 8.75
N ALA A 79 -8.32 -3.14 8.24
CA ALA A 79 -7.58 -2.21 7.39
C ALA A 79 -8.10 -2.10 5.96
N LEU A 80 -8.95 -3.04 5.52
CA LEU A 80 -9.54 -2.93 4.20
C LEU A 80 -10.59 -1.83 4.15
N GLN A 81 -11.28 -1.56 5.26
CA GLN A 81 -12.32 -0.54 5.28
C GLN A 81 -11.77 0.88 4.98
N PRO A 82 -10.73 1.39 5.69
CA PRO A 82 -10.13 2.69 5.35
C PRO A 82 -9.63 2.77 3.90
N TRP A 83 -9.07 1.67 3.37
CA TRP A 83 -8.63 1.59 1.98
C TRP A 83 -9.79 1.69 0.98
N LEU A 84 -10.87 0.96 1.21
CA LEU A 84 -12.06 0.98 0.35
C LEU A 84 -12.74 2.35 0.36
N GLU A 85 -12.81 3.01 1.53
CA GLU A 85 -13.33 4.36 1.66
C GLU A 85 -12.47 5.38 0.92
N TYR A 86 -11.15 5.30 1.09
CA TYR A 86 -10.20 6.15 0.37
C TYR A 86 -10.36 6.06 -1.15
N ARG A 87 -10.51 4.85 -1.70
CA ARG A 87 -10.77 4.66 -3.13
C ARG A 87 -12.02 5.38 -3.61
N LYS A 88 -13.10 5.35 -2.82
CA LYS A 88 -14.35 6.07 -3.13
C LYS A 88 -14.13 7.57 -3.14
N ILE A 89 -13.36 8.11 -2.18
CA ILE A 89 -13.02 9.54 -2.09
C ILE A 89 -12.19 10.01 -3.29
N VAL A 90 -11.24 9.19 -3.74
CA VAL A 90 -10.44 9.49 -4.94
C VAL A 90 -11.32 9.48 -6.18
N ALA A 91 -12.13 8.44 -6.36
CA ALA A 91 -13.05 8.32 -7.50
C ALA A 91 -14.09 9.44 -7.54
N SER A 92 -14.62 9.89 -6.39
CA SER A 92 -15.59 10.98 -6.34
C SER A 92 -15.02 12.33 -6.77
N LYS A 93 -13.68 12.47 -6.82
CA LYS A 93 -12.98 13.64 -7.35
C LYS A 93 -12.68 13.52 -8.85
N GLY A 94 -13.11 12.44 -9.50
CA GLY A 94 -12.81 12.17 -10.91
C GLY A 94 -11.33 11.82 -11.16
N LEU A 95 -10.62 11.35 -10.13
CA LEU A 95 -9.21 10.96 -10.21
C LEU A 95 -9.07 9.44 -10.16
N GLU A 96 -8.03 8.93 -10.80
CA GLU A 96 -7.54 7.57 -10.62
C GLU A 96 -6.42 7.52 -9.56
N LEU A 97 -6.20 6.36 -8.94
CA LEU A 97 -5.16 6.20 -7.92
C LEU A 97 -3.75 6.53 -8.41
N LEU A 98 -3.46 6.22 -9.67
CA LEU A 98 -2.20 6.52 -10.36
C LEU A 98 -1.98 8.03 -10.59
N GLU A 99 -3.01 8.85 -10.40
CA GLU A 99 -2.97 10.30 -10.51
C GLU A 99 -2.73 11.00 -9.16
N VAL A 100 -2.63 10.23 -8.09
CA VAL A 100 -2.63 10.73 -6.72
C VAL A 100 -1.33 10.35 -6.00
N ILE A 101 -0.70 11.34 -5.38
CA ILE A 101 0.35 11.09 -4.39
C ILE A 101 -0.36 10.69 -3.09
N THR A 102 -0.43 9.38 -2.86
CA THR A 102 -1.08 8.76 -1.71
C THR A 102 -0.13 8.81 -0.51
N THR A 103 -0.64 9.22 0.65
CA THR A 103 0.04 9.04 1.93
C THR A 103 -0.72 8.01 2.73
N ILE A 104 -0.02 6.94 3.12
CA ILE A 104 -0.50 5.95 4.08
C ILE A 104 0.23 6.23 5.40
N LYS A 105 -0.51 6.39 6.49
CA LYS A 105 0.06 6.50 7.84
C LYS A 105 -0.71 5.63 8.82
N PHE A 106 -0.07 5.33 9.93
CA PHE A 106 -0.68 4.66 11.06
C PHE A 106 -1.08 5.65 12.15
N GLU A 107 -2.34 5.61 12.56
CA GLU A 107 -2.86 6.41 13.67
C GLU A 107 -3.20 5.50 14.84
N GLN A 108 -2.77 5.88 16.04
CA GLN A 108 -3.16 5.17 17.25
C GLN A 108 -4.64 5.46 17.54
N ILE A 109 -5.46 4.41 17.53
CA ILE A 109 -6.92 4.51 17.75
C ILE A 109 -7.31 4.15 19.18
N ASP A 110 -6.44 3.44 19.91
CA ASP A 110 -6.66 3.06 21.29
C ASP A 110 -5.36 3.21 22.09
N SER A 111 -5.41 4.05 23.13
CA SER A 111 -4.26 4.31 24.01
C SER A 111 -4.01 3.20 25.03
N GLN A 112 -5.00 2.36 25.33
CA GLN A 112 -4.89 1.25 26.27
C GLN A 112 -4.37 -0.02 25.59
N PHE A 113 -4.82 -0.29 24.36
CA PHE A 113 -4.45 -1.51 23.63
C PHE A 113 -3.34 -1.31 22.58
N GLU A 114 -2.85 -0.07 22.43
CA GLU A 114 -1.83 0.33 21.44
C GLU A 114 -2.19 -0.10 20.01
N TRP A 115 -3.47 -0.02 19.65
CA TRP A 115 -3.92 -0.37 18.31
C TRP A 115 -3.68 0.78 17.35
N PHE A 116 -3.10 0.43 16.21
CA PHE A 116 -2.92 1.35 15.09
C PHE A 116 -3.84 0.98 13.95
N ASP A 117 -4.48 1.99 13.36
CA ASP A 117 -5.26 1.85 12.15
C ASP A 117 -4.68 2.65 11.00
N TYR A 118 -5.09 2.31 9.79
CA TYR A 118 -4.64 2.97 8.57
C TYR A 118 -5.41 4.26 8.34
N ASN A 119 -4.67 5.32 8.08
CA ASN A 119 -5.19 6.56 7.55
C ASN A 119 -4.61 6.78 6.14
N PHE A 120 -5.51 6.86 5.17
CA PHE A 120 -5.18 7.12 3.77
C PHE A 120 -5.59 8.53 3.41
N SER A 121 -4.66 9.28 2.82
CA SER A 121 -4.93 10.58 2.25
C SER A 121 -4.23 10.72 0.90
N GLY A 122 -4.65 11.69 0.10
CA GLY A 122 -4.11 11.83 -1.25
C GLY A 122 -4.24 13.25 -1.76
N ILE A 123 -3.19 13.68 -2.47
CA ILE A 123 -3.14 14.96 -3.16
C ILE A 123 -3.00 14.65 -4.64
N ALA A 124 -3.78 15.33 -5.49
CA ALA A 124 -3.65 15.19 -6.93
C ALA A 124 -2.21 15.52 -7.35
N GLY A 125 -1.63 14.65 -8.17
CA GLY A 125 -0.32 14.89 -8.76
C GLY A 125 -0.40 15.95 -9.85
N LYS A 126 0.77 16.31 -10.40
CA LYS A 126 0.84 17.25 -11.52
C LYS A 126 0.16 16.67 -12.78
N PRO A 127 -0.38 17.51 -13.67
CA PRO A 127 -0.90 17.05 -14.95
C PRO A 127 0.07 16.13 -15.69
N GLY A 128 -0.44 15.05 -16.29
CA GLY A 128 0.36 14.04 -17.01
C GLY A 128 1.03 12.98 -16.12
N ILE A 129 0.91 13.05 -14.79
CA ILE A 129 1.46 12.01 -13.92
C ILE A 129 0.82 10.64 -14.18
N GLY A 130 -0.49 10.60 -14.43
CA GLY A 130 -1.22 9.35 -14.66
C GLY A 130 -0.75 8.62 -15.90
N ASP A 131 -0.55 9.35 -17.00
CA ASP A 131 -0.02 8.79 -18.24
C ASP A 131 1.40 8.24 -18.05
N ARG A 132 2.24 8.98 -17.31
CA ARG A 132 3.59 8.52 -16.96
C ARG A 132 3.54 7.23 -16.14
N MET A 133 2.63 7.12 -15.18
CA MET A 133 2.49 5.94 -14.32
C MET A 133 1.93 4.73 -15.08
N ARG A 134 0.99 4.94 -16.02
CA ARG A 134 0.49 3.88 -16.91
C ARG A 134 1.59 3.29 -17.80
N THR A 135 2.42 4.16 -18.40
CA THR A 135 3.57 3.73 -19.20
C THR A 135 4.53 2.92 -18.34
N LEU A 136 4.86 3.40 -17.14
CA LEU A 136 5.74 2.70 -16.22
C LEU A 136 5.18 1.32 -15.82
N LEU A 137 3.89 1.23 -15.47
CA LEU A 137 3.25 -0.03 -15.12
C LEU A 137 3.33 -1.04 -16.27
N SER A 138 3.09 -0.59 -17.50
CA SER A 138 3.17 -1.42 -18.71
C SER A 138 4.58 -1.97 -18.91
N GLU A 139 5.61 -1.15 -18.75
CA GLU A 139 7.02 -1.58 -18.84
C GLU A 139 7.38 -2.63 -17.78
N VAL A 140 6.89 -2.45 -16.55
CA VAL A 140 7.14 -3.39 -15.45
C VAL A 140 6.45 -4.73 -15.72
N GLN A 141 5.19 -4.71 -16.17
CA GLN A 141 4.45 -5.92 -16.50
C GLN A 141 5.05 -6.68 -17.68
N MET A 142 5.60 -5.99 -18.69
CA MET A 142 6.33 -6.63 -19.80
C MET A 142 7.59 -7.33 -19.31
N LYS A 143 8.38 -6.67 -18.44
CA LYS A 143 9.61 -7.25 -17.88
C LYS A 143 9.35 -8.46 -16.98
N ALA A 144 8.21 -8.52 -16.29
CA ALA A 144 7.85 -9.65 -15.45
C ALA A 144 7.43 -10.91 -16.24
N LYS A 145 7.14 -10.77 -17.54
CA LYS A 145 6.69 -11.87 -18.43
C LYS A 145 7.78 -12.37 -19.38
N ALA A 146 8.92 -11.68 -19.46
CA ALA A 146 10.08 -12.05 -20.29
C ALA A 146 11.08 -12.87 -19.47
#